data_AF-A0A963VN57-F1
#
_entry.id   AF-A0A963VN57-F1
#
_cell.length_a   1.000
_cell.length_b   1.000
_cell.length_c   1.000
_cell.angle_alpha   90.00
_cell.angle_beta   90.00
_cell.angle_gamma   90.00
#
_symmetry.space_group_name_H-M   'P 1'
#
loop_
_entity.id
_entity.type
_entity.pdbx_description
1 polymer ?
#
loop_
_entity_poly.entity_id
_entity_poly.type
_entity_poly.pdbx_seq_one_letter_code
_entity_poly.pdbx_strand_id
1 'polypeptide(L)'
;MSGAHAKPPVVFEPEFVTGLRKIFEEMIVFNQTLGLKIRTLEPEQVIGRITMRPELVGHYSYNRVHGGVISAGLDAMGGLAVMAAIGARHMDEPPEQRLHRFA
;
A
#
# COMPACT_ATOMS: atom_id res chain seq x y z
N MET A 1 19.83 -4.79 -33.46
CA MET A 1 19.38 -5.05 -32.08
C MET A 1 19.57 -3.77 -31.30
N SER A 2 18.50 -2.98 -31.14
CA SER A 2 18.56 -1.73 -30.37
C SER A 2 18.46 -2.09 -28.90
N GLY A 3 19.54 -1.87 -28.15
CA GLY A 3 19.55 -2.04 -26.70
C GLY A 3 18.54 -1.06 -26.10
N ALA A 4 17.45 -1.58 -25.54
CA ALA A 4 16.53 -0.77 -24.77
C ALA A 4 17.32 -0.13 -23.64
N HIS A 5 17.48 1.20 -23.67
CA HIS A 5 17.93 1.95 -22.52
C HIS A 5 16.93 1.69 -21.40
N ALA A 6 17.31 0.87 -20.41
CA ALA A 6 16.53 0.70 -19.21
C ALA A 6 16.40 2.08 -18.56
N LYS A 7 15.17 2.59 -18.41
CA LYS A 7 14.94 3.81 -17.64
C LYS A 7 15.56 3.60 -16.25
N PRO A 8 16.24 4.62 -15.69
CA PRO A 8 16.76 4.52 -14.33
C PRO A 8 15.61 4.17 -13.38
N PRO A 9 15.88 3.35 -12.34
CA PRO A 9 14.85 2.91 -11.42
C PRO A 9 14.20 4.13 -10.76
N VAL A 10 12.87 4.16 -10.72
CA VAL A 10 12.14 5.22 -10.04
C VAL A 10 12.28 4.99 -8.54
N VAL A 11 12.74 6.02 -7.84
CA VAL A 11 12.85 6.01 -6.37
C VAL A 11 11.94 7.11 -5.84
N PHE A 12 11.02 6.73 -4.96
CA PHE A 12 10.12 7.70 -4.34
C PHE A 12 10.84 8.54 -3.29
N GLU A 13 10.45 9.80 -3.22
CA GLU A 13 10.89 10.72 -2.19
C GLU A 13 10.33 10.30 -0.82
N PRO A 14 11.09 10.48 0.28
CA PRO A 14 10.64 10.11 1.62
C PRO A 14 9.28 10.71 2.01
N GLU A 15 8.97 11.91 1.54
CA GLU A 15 7.72 12.61 1.79
C GLU A 15 6.54 11.90 1.12
N PHE A 16 6.72 11.41 -0.10
CA PHE A 16 5.69 10.64 -0.81
C PHE A 16 5.44 9.30 -0.11
N VAL A 17 6.52 8.60 0.27
CA VAL A 17 6.44 7.33 1.01
C VAL A 17 5.74 7.52 2.36
N THR A 18 6.11 8.56 3.10
CA THR A 18 5.53 8.88 4.40
C THR A 18 4.05 9.27 4.27
N GLY A 19 3.71 10.05 3.24
CA GLY A 19 2.32 10.43 2.95
C GLY A 19 1.44 9.21 2.66
N LEU A 20 1.87 8.31 1.78
CA LEU A 20 1.11 7.08 1.49
C LEU A 20 0.98 6.17 2.71
N ARG A 21 2.04 6.05 3.53
CA ARG A 21 1.97 5.31 4.79
C ARG A 21 0.95 5.92 5.75
N LYS A 22 0.97 7.24 5.94
CA LYS A 22 0.00 7.94 6.79
C LYS A 22 -1.42 7.73 6.30
N ILE A 23 -1.67 7.87 5.00
CA ILE A 23 -2.99 7.66 4.41
C ILE A 23 -3.48 6.24 4.71
N PHE A 24 -2.70 5.23 4.32
CA PHE A 24 -3.15 3.83 4.37
C PHE A 24 -3.07 3.19 5.75
N GLU A 25 -2.14 3.57 6.61
CA GLU A 25 -2.02 2.99 7.96
C GLU A 25 -2.83 3.76 9.00
N GLU A 26 -3.10 5.05 8.79
CA GLU A 26 -3.71 5.91 9.82
C GLU A 26 -5.02 6.56 9.36
N MET A 27 -5.05 7.22 8.19
CA MET A 27 -6.24 8.00 7.79
C MET A 27 -7.40 7.13 7.32
N ILE A 28 -7.11 5.99 6.68
CA ILE A 28 -8.10 4.94 6.44
C ILE A 28 -8.29 4.19 7.77
N VAL A 29 -9.17 4.70 8.63
CA VAL A 29 -9.33 4.21 10.02
C VAL A 29 -9.57 2.69 10.09
N PHE A 30 -10.27 2.11 9.10
CA PHE A 30 -10.48 0.66 9.06
C PHE A 30 -9.17 -0.14 8.93
N ASN A 31 -8.14 0.39 8.26
CA ASN A 31 -6.84 -0.28 8.16
C ASN A 31 -6.11 -0.34 9.51
N GLN A 32 -6.40 0.58 10.44
CA GLN A 32 -5.97 0.46 11.83
C GLN A 32 -6.66 -0.72 12.51
N THR A 33 -7.98 -0.86 12.31
CA THR A 33 -8.75 -2.01 12.79
C THR A 33 -8.28 -3.31 12.18
N LEU A 34 -7.70 -3.33 10.98
CA LEU A 34 -7.02 -4.48 10.38
C LEU A 34 -5.58 -4.66 10.89
N GLY A 35 -4.95 -3.62 11.43
CA GLY A 35 -3.54 -3.63 11.84
C GLY A 35 -2.59 -3.75 10.65
N LEU A 36 -2.98 -3.16 9.51
CA LEU A 36 -2.18 -3.15 8.30
C LEU A 36 -0.92 -2.30 8.51
N LYS A 37 0.23 -2.85 8.14
CA LYS A 37 1.53 -2.17 8.10
C LYS A 37 2.23 -2.36 6.76
N ILE A 38 2.64 -1.28 6.13
CA ILE A 38 3.35 -1.27 4.86
C ILE A 38 4.84 -1.54 5.14
N ARG A 39 5.38 -2.56 4.48
CA ARG A 39 6.78 -2.97 4.56
C ARG A 39 7.59 -2.46 3.38
N THR A 40 7.08 -2.67 2.18
CA THR A 40 7.69 -2.22 0.92
C THR A 40 6.71 -1.31 0.20
N LEU A 41 7.23 -0.21 -0.32
CA LEU A 41 6.50 0.74 -1.14
C LEU A 41 7.42 1.19 -2.28
N GLU A 42 7.31 0.49 -3.40
CA GLU A 42 8.11 0.69 -4.59
C GLU A 42 7.17 0.82 -5.81
N PRO A 43 7.64 1.39 -6.93
CA PRO A 43 6.80 1.61 -8.12
C PRO A 43 6.16 0.33 -8.67
N GLU A 44 6.88 -0.79 -8.64
CA GLU A 44 6.44 -2.07 -9.19
C GLU A 44 5.91 -3.04 -8.13
N GLN A 45 6.14 -2.76 -6.85
CA GLN A 45 5.76 -3.68 -5.77
C GLN A 45 5.41 -2.94 -4.48
N VAL A 46 4.34 -3.40 -3.85
CA VAL A 46 3.99 -3.04 -2.48
C VAL A 46 3.84 -4.29 -1.64
N ILE A 47 4.30 -4.26 -0.40
CA ILE A 47 4.18 -5.37 0.55
C ILE A 47 3.56 -4.86 1.82
N GLY A 48 2.43 -5.44 2.22
CA GLY A 48 1.75 -5.20 3.48
C GLY A 48 1.91 -6.38 4.44
N ARG A 49 1.73 -6.11 5.73
CA ARG A 49 1.67 -7.10 6.80
C ARG A 49 0.48 -6.80 7.69
N ILE A 50 -0.27 -7.85 8.02
CA ILE A 50 -1.24 -7.85 9.13
C ILE A 50 -0.75 -8.86 10.16
N THR A 51 -0.57 -8.44 11.41
CA THR A 51 -0.23 -9.35 12.51
C THR A 51 -1.50 -9.99 13.04
N MET A 52 -1.49 -11.32 13.18
CA MET A 52 -2.65 -12.07 13.67
C MET A 52 -2.97 -11.68 15.12
N ARG A 53 -4.26 -11.46 15.40
CA ARG A 53 -4.81 -11.15 16.73
C ARG A 53 -6.21 -11.76 16.90
N PRO A 54 -6.71 -11.97 18.12
CA PRO A 54 -7.98 -12.66 18.36
C PRO A 54 -9.17 -12.08 17.58
N GLU A 55 -9.21 -10.76 17.42
CA GLU A 55 -10.28 -10.01 16.74
C GLU A 55 -10.35 -10.28 15.24
N LEU A 56 -9.32 -10.90 14.65
CA LEU A 56 -9.25 -11.25 13.24
C LEU A 56 -9.67 -12.69 12.94
N VAL A 57 -9.96 -13.49 13.97
CA VAL A 57 -10.33 -14.90 13.80
C VAL A 57 -11.76 -15.00 13.28
N GLY A 58 -11.96 -15.75 12.20
CA GLY A 58 -13.29 -15.92 11.61
C GLY A 58 -14.01 -17.20 11.97
N HIS A 59 -13.25 -18.28 12.19
CA HIS A 59 -13.83 -19.58 12.52
C HIS A 59 -13.67 -19.86 14.02
N TYR A 60 -14.76 -20.00 14.76
CA TYR A 60 -14.73 -20.12 16.22
C TYR A 60 -13.90 -21.30 16.74
N SER A 61 -13.83 -22.42 16.01
CA SER A 61 -13.04 -23.60 16.41
C SER A 61 -11.59 -23.63 15.91
N TYR A 62 -11.21 -22.77 14.96
CA TYR A 62 -9.88 -22.81 14.34
C TYR A 62 -9.30 -21.41 14.30
N ASN A 63 -8.04 -21.23 14.74
CA ASN A 63 -7.35 -19.93 14.75
C ASN A 63 -6.98 -19.46 13.32
N ARG A 64 -7.98 -19.34 12.45
CA ARG A 64 -7.89 -18.95 11.05
C ARG A 64 -8.41 -17.54 10.89
N VAL A 65 -7.70 -16.76 10.10
CA VAL A 65 -8.10 -15.41 9.73
C VAL A 65 -9.48 -15.42 9.05
N HIS A 66 -10.33 -14.45 9.40
CA HIS A 66 -11.64 -14.28 8.79
C HIS A 66 -11.51 -13.90 7.32
N GLY A 67 -12.37 -14.45 6.45
CA GLY A 67 -12.32 -14.17 5.01
C GLY A 67 -12.46 -12.67 4.67
N GLY A 68 -13.26 -11.94 5.45
CA GLY A 68 -13.40 -10.48 5.32
C GLY A 68 -12.10 -9.72 5.60
N VAL A 69 -11.23 -10.22 6.48
CA VAL A 69 -9.91 -9.61 6.76
C VAL A 69 -8.99 -9.80 5.56
N ILE A 70 -9.02 -10.98 4.93
CA ILE A 70 -8.27 -11.26 3.71
C ILE A 70 -8.76 -10.33 2.58
N SER A 71 -10.07 -10.29 2.36
CA SER A 71 -10.69 -9.48 1.30
C SER A 71 -10.37 -7.99 1.45
N ALA A 72 -10.56 -7.43 2.65
CA ALA A 72 -10.27 -6.03 2.91
C ALA A 72 -8.77 -5.72 2.83
N GLY A 73 -7.90 -6.64 3.28
CA GLY A 73 -6.46 -6.49 3.14
C GLY A 73 -6.01 -6.47 1.67
N LEU A 74 -6.56 -7.36 0.84
CA LEU A 74 -6.28 -7.38 -0.60
C LEU A 74 -6.75 -6.11 -1.31
N ASP A 75 -7.95 -5.62 -0.97
CA ASP A 75 -8.50 -4.39 -1.52
C ASP A 75 -7.61 -3.17 -1.18
N ALA A 76 -7.26 -3.00 0.10
CA ALA A 76 -6.37 -1.93 0.55
C ALA A 76 -4.99 -1.99 -0.14
N MET A 77 -4.40 -3.18 -0.26
CA MET A 77 -3.11 -3.34 -0.93
C MET A 77 -3.19 -3.12 -2.45
N GLY A 78 -4.31 -3.49 -3.09
CA GLY A 78 -4.57 -3.20 -4.49
C GLY A 78 -4.65 -1.70 -4.75
N GLY A 79 -5.38 -0.97 -3.91
CA GLY A 79 -5.42 0.50 -3.95
C GLY A 79 -4.03 1.12 -3.79
N LEU A 80 -3.25 0.67 -2.80
CA LEU A 80 -1.88 1.14 -2.60
C LEU A 80 -0.97 0.90 -3.80
N ALA A 81 -1.06 -0.29 -4.42
CA ALA A 81 -0.27 -0.63 -5.61
C ALA A 81 -0.58 0.29 -6.78
N VAL A 82 -1.86 0.55 -7.05
CA VAL A 82 -2.28 1.48 -8.10
C VAL A 82 -1.78 2.89 -7.82
N MET A 83 -1.85 3.36 -6.57
CA MET A 83 -1.38 4.68 -6.18
C MET A 83 0.15 4.82 -6.33
N ALA A 84 0.91 3.81 -5.94
CA ALA A 84 2.36 3.79 -6.18
C ALA A 84 2.66 3.86 -7.69
N ALA A 85 1.98 3.07 -8.50
CA ALA A 85 2.16 3.08 -9.96
C ALA A 85 1.78 4.42 -10.60
N ILE A 86 0.72 5.09 -10.13
CA ILE A 86 0.34 6.44 -10.58
C ILE A 86 1.41 7.45 -10.16
N GLY A 87 1.87 7.41 -8.91
CA GLY A 87 2.92 8.28 -8.40
C GLY A 87 4.21 8.17 -9.23
N ALA A 88 4.60 6.96 -9.60
CA ALA A 88 5.77 6.71 -10.44
C ALA A 88 5.65 7.24 -11.87
N ARG A 89 4.41 7.40 -12.38
CA ARG A 89 4.15 7.98 -13.71
C ARG A 89 4.19 9.51 -13.72
N HIS A 90 4.15 10.15 -12.55
CA HIS A 90 4.08 11.62 -12.40
C HIS A 90 5.23 12.15 -11.52
N MET A 91 6.44 11.58 -11.66
CA MET A 91 7.63 12.02 -10.90
C MET A 91 8.09 13.45 -11.23
N ASP A 92 7.54 14.05 -12.28
CA ASP A 92 7.67 15.47 -12.62
C ASP A 92 6.85 16.39 -11.70
N GLU A 93 5.97 15.83 -10.87
CA GLU A 93 5.13 16.57 -9.93
C GLU A 93 5.59 16.41 -8.47
N PRO A 94 5.41 17.45 -7.64
CA PRO A 94 5.77 17.38 -6.23
C PRO A 94 4.97 16.28 -5.50
N PRO A 95 5.56 15.63 -4.47
CA PRO A 95 4.91 14.58 -3.69
C PRO A 95 3.49 14.92 -3.21
N GLU A 96 3.27 16.13 -2.72
CA GLU A 96 1.98 16.60 -2.22
C GLU A 96 0.89 16.54 -3.31
N GLN A 97 1.19 17.01 -4.52
CA GLN A 97 0.25 16.96 -5.65
C GLN A 97 -0.05 15.53 -6.08
N ARG A 98 0.93 14.62 -6.02
CA ARG A 98 0.71 13.19 -6.25
C ARG A 98 -0.18 12.56 -5.19
N LEU A 99 -0.01 12.95 -3.92
CA LEU A 99 -0.84 12.47 -2.81
C LEU A 99 -2.30 12.96 -2.92
N HIS A 100 -2.54 14.17 -3.44
CA HIS A 100 -3.89 14.70 -3.65
C HIS A 100 -4.74 13.89 -4.63
N ARG A 101 -4.16 13.06 -5.50
CA ARG A 101 -4.92 12.14 -6.37
C ARG A 101 -5.71 11.08 -5.61
N PHE A 102 -5.53 11.01 -4.29
CA PHE A 102 -6.27 10.16 -3.37
C PHE A 102 -7.53 10.83 -2.76
N ALA A 103 -7.63 12.17 -2.82
CA ALA A 103 -8.69 12.94 -2.17
C ALA A 103 -9.95 13.08 -3.03
#